data_AF-A0A4Z2DZ23-F1
#
_entry.id   AF-A0A4Z2DZ23-F1
#
_cell.length_a   1.000
_cell.length_b   1.000
_cell.length_c   1.000
_cell.angle_alpha   90.00
_cell.angle_beta   90.00
_cell.angle_gamma   90.00
#
_symmetry.space_group_name_H-M   'P 1'
#
loop_
_entity.id
_entity.type
_entity.pdbx_description
1 polymer ?
#
loop_
_entity_poly.entity_id
_entity_poly.type
_entity_poly.pdbx_seq_one_letter_code
_entity_poly.pdbx_strand_id
1 'polypeptide(L)' 'MQVPMCQGRCESEPSVVLRGDLLVTQKNNCCRTRSSVNKRVTLQCSDLTARSFSYQHVTGCDCKACDPLP' A
#
# COMPACT_ATOMS: atom_id res chain seq x y z
N MET A 1 4.31 -13.03 -16.00
CA MET A 1 4.63 -12.85 -14.56
C MET A 1 3.73 -11.75 -14.01
N GLN A 2 3.14 -11.94 -12.83
CA GLN A 2 2.26 -10.93 -12.22
C GLN A 2 2.90 -10.39 -10.95
N VAL A 3 2.90 -9.06 -10.79
CA VAL A 3 3.40 -8.37 -9.59
C VAL A 3 2.18 -7.77 -8.88
N PRO A 4 1.71 -8.40 -7.78
CA PRO A 4 0.51 -7.94 -7.10
C PRO A 4 0.74 -6.60 -6.39
N MET A 5 -0.30 -5.77 -6.35
CA MET A 5 -0.30 -4.46 -5.71
C MET A 5 -1.58 -4.24 -4.92
N CYS A 6 -1.53 -3.36 -3.91
CA CYS A 6 -2.71 -2.94 -3.16
C CYS A 6 -3.35 -1.75 -3.85
N GLN A 7 -4.59 -1.92 -4.31
CA GLN A 7 -5.39 -0.85 -4.92
C GLN A 7 -6.85 -1.01 -4.48
N GLY A 8 -7.44 0.07 -3.96
CA GLY A 8 -8.82 0.05 -3.49
C GLY A 8 -9.15 1.29 -2.66
N ARG A 9 -10.44 1.50 -2.36
CA ARG A 9 -10.91 2.59 -1.51
C ARG A 9 -11.24 2.06 -0.12
N CYS A 10 -10.63 2.62 0.91
CA CYS A 10 -10.98 2.33 2.29
C CYS A 10 -12.11 3.23 2.75
N GLU A 11 -12.97 2.72 3.63
CA GLU A 11 -13.98 3.53 4.28
C GLU A 11 -13.31 4.56 5.20
N SER A 12 -13.77 5.80 5.06
CA SER A 12 -13.32 6.95 5.86
C SER A 12 -14.55 7.47 6.58
N GLU A 13 -14.63 7.28 7.89
CA GLU A 13 -15.69 7.88 8.71
C GLU A 13 -15.22 9.26 9.19
N PRO A 14 -15.87 10.36 8.75
CA PRO A 14 -15.66 11.65 9.37
C PRO A 14 -16.31 11.66 10.75
N SER A 15 -15.55 11.99 11.80
CA SER A 15 -16.10 12.21 13.14
C SER A 15 -16.04 13.70 13.49
N VAL A 16 -17.20 14.30 13.74
CA VAL A 16 -17.31 15.69 14.18
C VAL A 16 -17.33 15.70 15.71
N VAL A 17 -16.38 16.39 16.32
CA VAL A 17 -16.33 16.60 17.78
C VAL A 17 -16.68 18.06 18.04
N LEU A 18 -17.86 18.30 18.63
CA LEU A 18 -18.30 19.64 19.03
C LEU A 18 -17.81 19.91 20.47
N ARG A 19 -16.75 20.71 20.61
CA ARG A 19 -16.32 21.27 21.91
C ARG A 19 -15.92 22.73 21.72
N GLY A 20 -16.87 23.66 21.89
CA GLY A 20 -16.64 25.11 21.81
C GLY A 20 -16.42 25.62 20.39
N ASP A 21 -15.44 25.03 19.71
CA ASP A 21 -15.13 25.21 18.29
C ASP A 21 -15.44 23.91 17.53
N LEU A 22 -15.82 24.02 16.25
CA LEU A 22 -16.17 22.88 15.40
C LEU A 22 -14.90 22.13 14.95
N LEU A 23 -14.51 21.08 15.68
CA LEU A 23 -13.36 20.23 15.32
C LEU A 23 -13.83 19.03 14.49
N VAL A 24 -13.45 18.99 13.22
CA VAL A 24 -13.69 17.86 12.32
C VAL A 24 -12.46 16.95 12.35
N THR A 25 -12.59 15.75 12.90
CA THR A 25 -11.55 14.73 12.86
C THR A 25 -11.89 13.76 11.73
N GLN A 26 -11.07 13.71 10.69
CA GLN A 26 -11.27 12.73 9.61
C GLN A 26 -10.25 11.60 9.77
N LYS A 27 -10.73 10.39 10.06
CA LYS A 27 -9.88 9.20 9.94
C LYS A 27 -9.69 8.90 8.45
N ASN A 28 -8.56 9.34 7.91
CA ASN A 28 -8.19 9.07 6.54
C ASN A 28 -7.47 7.72 6.45
N ASN A 29 -8.15 6.71 5.91
CA ASN A 29 -7.60 5.37 5.73
C ASN A 29 -7.26 5.13 4.25
N CYS A 30 -6.10 4.52 4.02
CA CYS A 30 -5.57 4.17 2.71
C CYS A 30 -5.40 2.65 2.61
N CYS A 31 -5.65 2.10 1.42
CA CYS A 31 -5.34 0.70 1.13
C CYS A 31 -3.82 0.54 1.05
N ARG A 32 -3.24 -0.21 1.99
CA ARG A 32 -1.78 -0.34 2.14
C ARG A 32 -1.36 -1.81 2.24
N THR A 33 -0.11 -2.07 1.87
CA THR A 33 0.51 -3.39 2.05
C THR A 33 0.53 -3.76 3.53
N ARG A 34 -0.10 -4.89 3.87
CA ARG A 34 -0.05 -5.48 5.21
C ARG A 34 1.05 -6.51 5.31
N SER A 35 1.20 -7.34 4.28
CA SER A 35 2.20 -8.40 4.23
C SER A 35 2.77 -8.54 2.83
N SER A 36 4.07 -8.83 2.77
CA SER A 36 4.77 -9.15 1.54
C SER A 36 5.85 -10.18 1.81
N VAL A 37 6.24 -10.89 0.76
CA VAL A 37 7.38 -11.80 0.78
C VAL A 37 8.39 -11.35 -0.27
N ASN A 38 9.67 -11.39 0.08
CA ASN A 38 10.73 -11.08 -0.88
C ASN A 38 10.87 -12.25 -1.85
N LYS A 39 10.60 -12.03 -3.14
CA LYS A 39 10.77 -13.01 -4.20
C LYS A 39 11.92 -12.62 -5.10
N ARG A 40 12.70 -13.64 -5.53
CA ARG A 40 13.74 -13.49 -6.54
C ARG A 40 13.21 -13.98 -7.89
N VAL A 41 13.47 -13.21 -8.94
CA VAL A 41 13.20 -13.61 -10.32
C VAL A 41 14.49 -13.54 -11.12
N THR A 42 14.71 -14.53 -11.97
CA THR A 42 15.79 -14.51 -12.95
C THR A 42 15.19 -14.24 -14.32
N LEU A 43 15.61 -13.14 -14.94
CA LEU A 43 15.21 -12.76 -16.28
C LEU A 43 16.28 -13.19 -17.28
N GLN A 44 15.83 -13.74 -18.41
CA GLN A 44 16.69 -13.95 -19.58
C GLN A 44 16.64 -12.69 -20.44
N CYS A 45 17.81 -12.10 -20.69
CA CYS A 45 17.94 -10.86 -21.44
C CYS A 45 18.31 -11.15 -22.90
N SER A 46 18.05 -10.20 -23.78
CA SER A 46 18.34 -10.31 -25.22
C SER A 46 19.84 -10.43 -25.54
N ASP A 47 20.71 -10.01 -24.61
CA ASP A 47 22.16 -10.14 -24.66
C ASP A 47 22.66 -11.54 -24.24
N LEU A 48 21.75 -12.52 -24.17
CA LEU A 48 22.00 -13.90 -23.72
C LEU A 48 22.47 -14.00 -22.26
N THR A 49 22.37 -12.92 -21.49
CA THR A 49 22.69 -12.94 -20.05
C THR A 49 21.46 -13.29 -19.22
N ALA A 50 21.69 -13.93 -18.08
CA ALA A 50 20.68 -14.16 -17.05
C ALA A 50 20.90 -13.19 -15.88
N ARG A 51 19.90 -12.37 -15.54
CA ARG A 51 19.99 -11.37 -14.47
C ARG A 51 18.96 -11.64 -13.38
N SER A 52 19.39 -11.62 -12.13
CA SER A 52 18.52 -11.87 -10.97
C SER A 52 18.10 -10.57 -10.31
N PHE A 53 16.80 -10.43 -10.06
CA PHE A 53 16.22 -9.28 -9.36
C PHE A 53 15.38 -9.76 -8.17
N SER A 54 15.37 -8.97 -7.11
CA SER A 54 14.51 -9.20 -5.94
C SER A 54 13.39 -8.18 -5.93
N TYR A 55 12.17 -8.59 -5.59
CA TYR A 55 11.03 -7.70 -5.44
C TYR A 55 10.13 -8.12 -4.27
N GLN A 56 9.40 -7.15 -3.72
CA GLN A 56 8.41 -7.40 -2.69
C GLN A 56 7.11 -7.88 -3.33
N HIS A 57 6.79 -9.16 -3.15
CA HIS A 57 5.55 -9.74 -3.61
C HIS A 57 4.49 -9.57 -2.53
N VAL A 58 3.55 -8.65 -2.75
CA VAL A 58 2.43 -8.40 -1.83
C VAL A 58 1.60 -9.67 -1.66
N THR A 59 1.37 -10.07 -0.40
CA THR A 59 0.53 -11.22 -0.03
C THR A 59 -0.74 -10.81 0.71
N GLY A 60 -0.84 -9.55 1.12
CA GLY A 60 -2.03 -9.04 1.81
C GLY A 60 -2.05 -7.52 1.86
N CYS A 61 -3.26 -6.97 1.78
CA CYS A 61 -3.55 -5.54 1.86
C CYS A 61 -4.49 -5.29 3.03
N ASP A 62 -4.44 -4.09 3.60
CA ASP A 62 -5.29 -3.68 4.71
C ASP A 62 -5.53 -2.16 4.68
N CYS A 63 -6.62 -1.72 5.32
CA CYS A 63 -6.95 -0.32 5.45
C CYS A 63 -6.25 0.25 6.68
N LYS A 64 -5.26 1.11 6.44
CA LYS A 64 -4.45 1.74 7.50
C LYS A 64 -4.48 3.25 7.34
N ALA A 65 -4.23 3.98 8.42
CA ALA A 65 -4.09 5.43 8.35
C ALA A 65 -3.13 5.84 7.23
N CYS A 66 -3.56 6.80 6.42
CA CYS A 66 -2.70 7.43 5.42
C CYS A 66 -1.56 8.18 6.14
N ASP A 67 -0.41 8.33 5.47
CA ASP A 67 0.63 9.22 5.99
C ASP A 67 0.09 10.66 5.99
N PRO A 68 0.49 11.50 6.97
CA PRO A 68 0.20 12.92 6.91
C PRO A 68 0.75 13.46 5.59
N LEU A 69 -0.10 14.14 4.83
CA LEU A 69 0.33 14.89 3.65
C LEU A 69 1.36 15.94 4.11
N PRO A 70 2.48 16.11 3.39
CA PRO A 70 3.48 17.14 3.71
C PRO A 70 2.93 18.56 3.61
#